data_AF-A0AAW3Z0F3-F1
#
_entry.id   AF-A0AAW3Z0F3-F1
#
_cell.length_a   1.000
_cell.length_b   1.000
_cell.length_c   1.000
_cell.angle_alpha   90.00
_cell.angle_beta   90.00
_cell.angle_gamma   90.00
#
_symmetry.space_group_name_H-M   'P 1'
#
loop_
_entity.id
_entity.type
_entity.pdbx_description
1 polymer ?
#
loop_
_entity_poly.entity_id
_entity_poly.type
_entity_poly.pdbx_seq_one_letter_code
_entity_poly.pdbx_strand_id
1 'polypeptide(L)'
;MKIPPSYPGYAEASPIQWQRWKKGLMAGCSMMAAITFFLWPEQKSMKTLLFGFWALGFPAGIWLMLLAIRFFFYQLNAYGHDRYQAVVDEHLERWWENRSLSLPVKKAVMIGSLGDKQDIWANLLVSPPTAPLPKSDKWQGETLACPLLLGTGNTRTVALARLLAHQVLAMEELKTKEMLRFDAVAWYGNEESQTAFLTILRQENIQFAGKVIPLADIKDMDGLIDLFYQQSPKIRRILCAGVACHDPSSEGEPAGEVGFAWLIEPEGQMGIYRPEIFMPEKDDPKILTQQLMRYASLSEIPSVCLAMDPDSMEAVLPGGWSAVEHQLAPYFGELGQFAPFIAMTQSVLHSVEHQQSCGWMASYSEKNIEQKNFVTGVVAHYGKT
;
A
#
# COMPACT_ATOMS: atom_id res chain seq x y z
N MET A 1 0.09 -0.21 10.03
CA MET A 1 -0.13 -0.67 8.64
C MET A 1 -1.61 -0.86 8.32
N LYS A 2 -2.03 -0.83 7.04
CA LYS A 2 -3.42 -1.08 6.62
C LYS A 2 -3.66 -2.58 6.43
N ILE A 3 -4.42 -3.20 7.33
CA ILE A 3 -4.69 -4.65 7.30
C ILE A 3 -5.91 -4.94 6.39
N PRO A 4 -5.94 -6.08 5.67
CA PRO A 4 -7.14 -6.52 4.95
C PRO A 4 -8.37 -6.58 5.86
N PRO A 5 -9.58 -6.33 5.33
CA PRO A 5 -10.80 -6.37 6.11
C PRO A 5 -11.04 -7.77 6.69
N SER A 6 -11.34 -7.84 7.99
CA SER A 6 -11.69 -9.08 8.69
C SER A 6 -13.21 -9.26 8.68
N TYR A 7 -13.67 -10.43 8.22
CA TYR A 7 -15.08 -10.80 8.18
C TYR A 7 -15.36 -11.91 9.21
N PRO A 8 -16.50 -11.86 9.93
CA PRO A 8 -16.83 -12.88 10.93
C PRO A 8 -17.08 -14.24 10.27
N GLY A 9 -16.68 -15.33 10.93
CA GLY A 9 -16.93 -16.68 10.41
C GLY A 9 -18.43 -16.96 10.21
N TYR A 10 -18.78 -17.59 9.09
CA TYR A 10 -20.14 -18.06 8.85
C TYR A 10 -20.42 -19.30 9.71
N ALA A 11 -21.56 -19.33 10.41
CA ALA A 11 -21.90 -20.46 11.27
C ALA A 11 -22.10 -21.74 10.42
N GLU A 12 -21.24 -22.74 10.64
CA GLU A 12 -21.33 -24.00 9.93
C GLU A 12 -22.60 -24.78 10.33
N ALA A 13 -23.34 -25.25 9.34
CA ALA A 13 -24.48 -26.11 9.59
C ALA A 13 -24.01 -27.49 10.05
N SER A 14 -24.50 -27.95 11.20
CA SER A 14 -24.23 -29.33 11.63
C SER A 14 -24.72 -30.34 10.57
N PRO A 15 -23.94 -31.39 10.26
CA PRO A 15 -24.34 -32.40 9.29
C PRO A 15 -25.52 -33.24 9.80
N ILE A 16 -26.28 -33.82 8.87
CA ILE A 16 -27.41 -34.70 9.21
C ILE A 16 -26.88 -35.99 9.84
N GLN A 17 -27.14 -36.17 11.13
CA GLN A 17 -26.74 -37.38 11.85
C GLN A 17 -27.77 -38.50 11.63
N TRP A 18 -27.61 -39.25 10.54
CA TRP A 18 -28.54 -40.31 10.11
C TRP A 18 -28.91 -41.32 11.21
N GLN A 19 -27.98 -41.67 12.11
CA GLN A 19 -28.25 -42.59 13.21
C GLN A 19 -29.28 -42.05 14.19
N ARG A 20 -29.27 -40.74 14.48
CA ARG A 20 -30.25 -40.11 15.39
C ARG A 20 -31.64 -40.08 14.76
N TRP A 21 -31.72 -39.77 13.47
CA TRP A 21 -32.98 -39.77 12.73
C TRP A 21 -33.61 -41.17 12.62
N LYS A 22 -32.81 -42.22 12.36
CA LYS A 22 -33.31 -43.61 12.36
C LYS A 22 -33.86 -44.03 13.73
N LYS A 23 -33.15 -43.71 14.81
CA LYS A 23 -33.62 -43.96 16.19
C LYS A 23 -34.93 -43.22 16.48
N GLY A 24 -35.04 -41.97 16.06
CA GLY A 24 -36.26 -41.17 16.19
C GLY A 24 -37.46 -41.78 15.46
N LEU A 25 -37.26 -42.29 14.24
CA LEU A 25 -38.32 -42.99 13.49
C LEU A 25 -38.82 -44.23 14.23
N MET A 26 -37.90 -45.10 14.67
CA MET A 26 -38.27 -46.33 15.40
C MET A 26 -39.04 -46.02 16.69
N ALA A 27 -38.59 -45.01 17.44
CA ALA A 27 -39.26 -44.58 18.67
C ALA A 27 -40.66 -44.01 18.37
N GLY A 28 -40.79 -43.14 17.36
CA GLY A 28 -42.06 -42.54 16.95
C GLY A 28 -43.09 -43.58 16.49
N CYS A 29 -42.67 -44.54 15.66
CA CYS A 29 -43.53 -45.64 15.22
C CYS A 29 -43.94 -46.55 16.39
N SER A 30 -43.03 -46.87 17.31
CA SER A 30 -43.34 -47.71 18.47
C SER A 30 -44.37 -47.04 19.40
N MET A 31 -44.18 -45.75 19.68
CA MET A 31 -45.10 -44.96 20.50
C MET A 31 -46.47 -44.84 19.84
N MET A 32 -46.52 -44.55 18.54
CA MET A 32 -47.78 -44.41 17.83
C MET A 32 -48.52 -45.75 17.67
N ALA A 33 -47.81 -46.86 17.49
CA ALA A 33 -48.41 -48.19 17.46
C ALA A 33 -49.06 -48.55 18.80
N ALA A 34 -48.40 -48.24 19.93
CA ALA A 34 -48.97 -48.42 21.27
C ALA A 34 -50.24 -47.58 21.47
N ILE A 35 -50.20 -46.28 21.13
CA ILE A 35 -51.36 -45.39 21.22
C ILE A 35 -52.51 -45.90 20.34
N THR A 36 -52.21 -46.28 19.09
CA THR A 36 -53.20 -46.78 18.15
C THR A 36 -53.82 -48.08 18.65
N PHE A 37 -53.04 -48.98 19.25
CA PHE A 37 -53.52 -50.22 19.85
C PHE A 37 -54.47 -49.96 21.03
N PHE A 38 -54.11 -49.07 21.97
CA PHE A 38 -54.94 -48.74 23.13
C PHE A 38 -56.25 -48.03 22.76
N LEU A 39 -56.23 -47.21 21.71
CA LEU A 39 -57.41 -46.45 21.25
C LEU A 39 -58.19 -47.18 20.15
N TRP A 40 -57.79 -48.40 19.75
CA TRP A 40 -58.42 -49.10 18.65
C TRP A 40 -59.79 -49.69 19.06
N PRO A 41 -60.84 -49.54 18.24
CA PRO A 41 -62.12 -50.15 18.54
C PRO A 41 -62.02 -51.69 18.47
N GLU A 42 -62.47 -52.38 19.52
CA GLU A 42 -62.46 -53.86 19.60
C GLU A 42 -63.20 -54.55 18.44
N GLN A 43 -64.13 -53.84 17.81
CA GLN A 43 -64.97 -54.35 16.72
C GLN A 43 -64.31 -54.28 15.33
N LYS A 44 -63.14 -53.64 15.18
CA LYS A 44 -62.45 -53.46 13.89
C LYS A 44 -61.16 -54.28 13.82
N SER A 45 -60.98 -55.03 12.74
CA SER A 45 -59.76 -55.81 12.50
C SER A 45 -58.50 -54.93 12.45
N MET A 46 -57.43 -55.38 13.12
CA MET A 46 -56.10 -54.75 13.08
C MET A 46 -55.42 -54.86 11.70
N LYS A 47 -55.96 -55.69 10.78
CA LYS A 47 -55.46 -55.84 9.40
C LYS A 47 -55.99 -54.76 8.44
N THR A 48 -56.66 -53.74 8.96
CA THR A 48 -57.25 -52.68 8.13
C THR A 48 -56.18 -51.67 7.72
N LEU A 49 -56.25 -51.16 6.49
CA LEU A 49 -55.34 -50.12 5.99
C LEU A 49 -55.30 -48.87 6.90
N LEU A 50 -56.42 -48.56 7.55
CA LEU A 50 -56.53 -47.46 8.51
C LEU A 50 -55.63 -47.65 9.74
N PHE A 51 -55.49 -48.88 10.24
CA PHE A 51 -54.62 -49.18 11.39
C PHE A 51 -53.15 -48.97 11.01
N GLY A 52 -52.74 -49.50 9.85
CA GLY A 52 -51.38 -49.33 9.32
C GLY A 52 -51.04 -47.88 9.02
N PHE A 53 -52.01 -47.09 8.54
CA PHE A 53 -51.85 -45.65 8.33
C PHE A 53 -51.53 -44.93 9.65
N TRP A 54 -52.29 -45.15 10.73
CA TRP A 54 -52.04 -44.47 12.00
C TRP A 54 -50.80 -44.97 12.72
N ALA A 55 -50.58 -46.29 12.77
CA ALA A 55 -49.45 -46.88 13.49
C ALA A 55 -48.10 -46.63 12.82
N LEU A 56 -48.04 -46.61 11.48
CA LEU A 56 -46.77 -46.54 10.72
C LEU A 56 -46.74 -45.39 9.72
N GLY A 57 -47.81 -45.21 8.93
CA GLY A 57 -47.85 -44.21 7.86
C GLY A 57 -47.73 -42.77 8.36
N PHE A 58 -48.51 -42.39 9.37
CA PHE A 58 -48.54 -41.06 9.96
C PHE A 58 -47.22 -40.67 10.64
N PRO A 59 -46.63 -41.48 11.56
CA PRO A 59 -45.34 -41.14 12.16
C PRO A 59 -44.20 -41.13 11.13
N ALA A 60 -44.23 -42.00 10.11
CA ALA A 60 -43.26 -41.96 9.02
C ALA A 60 -43.41 -40.67 8.18
N GLY A 61 -44.64 -40.23 7.92
CA GLY A 61 -44.93 -38.97 7.22
C GLY A 61 -44.41 -37.74 7.97
N ILE A 62 -44.66 -37.65 9.28
CA ILE A 62 -44.11 -36.58 10.13
C ILE A 62 -42.58 -36.61 10.13
N TRP A 63 -41.99 -37.80 10.27
CA TRP A 63 -40.55 -37.97 10.24
C TRP A 63 -39.93 -37.51 8.91
N LEU A 64 -40.53 -37.89 7.78
CA LEU A 64 -40.11 -37.44 6.45
C LEU A 64 -40.24 -35.92 6.31
N MET A 65 -41.32 -35.33 6.80
CA MET A 65 -41.52 -33.88 6.76
C MET A 65 -40.46 -33.14 7.58
N LEU A 66 -40.18 -33.57 8.82
CA LEU A 66 -39.14 -32.99 9.67
C LEU A 66 -37.74 -33.15 9.06
N LEU A 67 -37.47 -34.31 8.46
CA LEU A 67 -36.22 -34.56 7.73
C LEU A 67 -36.10 -33.63 6.53
N ALA A 68 -37.18 -33.45 5.75
CA ALA A 68 -37.21 -32.55 4.60
C ALA A 68 -36.97 -31.09 5.02
N ILE A 69 -37.59 -30.64 6.11
CA ILE A 69 -37.36 -29.30 6.68
C ILE A 69 -35.89 -29.16 7.09
N ARG A 70 -35.33 -30.14 7.83
CA ARG A 70 -33.94 -30.09 8.28
C ARG A 70 -32.94 -30.14 7.11
N PHE A 71 -33.25 -30.92 6.08
CA PHE A 71 -32.47 -31.00 4.86
C PHE A 71 -32.54 -29.69 4.07
N PHE A 72 -33.72 -29.08 3.97
CA PHE A 72 -33.89 -27.76 3.36
C PHE A 72 -33.05 -26.69 4.08
N PHE A 73 -33.11 -26.61 5.41
CA PHE A 73 -32.27 -25.68 6.17
C PHE A 73 -30.77 -25.98 6.05
N TYR A 74 -30.39 -27.26 5.97
CA TYR A 74 -29.00 -27.65 5.71
C TYR A 74 -28.53 -27.13 4.34
N GLN A 75 -29.32 -27.36 3.29
CA GLN A 75 -29.00 -26.89 1.94
C GLN A 75 -29.00 -25.36 1.84
N LEU A 76 -29.94 -24.68 2.51
CA LEU A 76 -29.94 -23.21 2.57
C LEU A 76 -28.68 -22.66 3.26
N ASN A 77 -28.26 -23.26 4.38
CA ASN A 77 -27.05 -22.83 5.07
C ASN A 77 -25.79 -23.16 4.28
N ALA A 78 -25.71 -24.32 3.62
CA ALA A 78 -24.59 -24.66 2.74
C ALA A 78 -24.48 -23.68 1.57
N TYR A 79 -25.60 -23.42 0.88
CA TYR A 79 -25.66 -22.41 -0.18
C TYR A 79 -25.32 -21.00 0.33
N GLY A 80 -25.79 -20.64 1.52
CA GLY A 80 -25.48 -19.37 2.17
C GLY A 80 -24.00 -19.24 2.52
N HIS A 81 -23.36 -20.31 2.98
CA HIS A 81 -21.93 -20.38 3.27
C HIS A 81 -21.08 -20.17 2.00
N ASP A 82 -21.36 -20.92 0.94
CA ASP A 82 -20.65 -20.80 -0.34
C ASP A 82 -20.79 -19.39 -0.92
N ARG A 83 -22.02 -18.82 -0.86
CA ARG A 83 -22.27 -17.46 -1.33
C ARG A 83 -21.57 -16.41 -0.47
N TYR A 84 -21.51 -16.62 0.84
CA TYR A 84 -20.81 -15.75 1.77
C TYR A 84 -19.30 -15.75 1.50
N GLN A 85 -18.69 -16.93 1.35
CA GLN A 85 -17.27 -17.07 1.01
C GLN A 85 -16.96 -16.37 -0.31
N ALA A 86 -17.76 -16.59 -1.36
CA ALA A 86 -17.55 -15.94 -2.64
C ALA A 86 -17.58 -14.39 -2.56
N VAL A 87 -18.46 -13.81 -1.73
CA VAL A 87 -18.53 -12.36 -1.53
C VAL A 87 -17.33 -11.86 -0.73
N VAL A 88 -16.92 -12.58 0.32
CA VAL A 88 -15.73 -12.24 1.12
C VAL A 88 -14.48 -12.29 0.25
N ASP A 89 -14.32 -13.32 -0.57
CA ASP A 89 -13.20 -13.49 -1.48
C ASP A 89 -13.16 -12.37 -2.52
N GLU A 90 -14.29 -12.01 -3.14
CA GLU A 90 -14.37 -10.87 -4.08
C GLU A 90 -13.96 -9.55 -3.41
N HIS A 91 -14.41 -9.32 -2.18
CA HIS A 91 -14.07 -8.11 -1.43
C HIS A 91 -12.59 -8.06 -1.07
N LEU A 92 -12.01 -9.19 -0.64
CA LEU A 92 -10.59 -9.30 -0.35
C LEU A 92 -9.76 -9.12 -1.62
N GLU A 93 -10.13 -9.77 -2.72
CA GLU A 93 -9.46 -9.65 -4.01
C GLU A 93 -9.45 -8.20 -4.49
N ARG A 94 -10.60 -7.52 -4.47
CA ARG A 94 -10.70 -6.09 -4.80
C ARG A 94 -9.87 -5.20 -3.87
N TRP A 95 -9.79 -5.53 -2.58
CA TRP A 95 -8.93 -4.82 -1.64
C TRP A 95 -7.45 -4.97 -2.03
N TRP A 96 -7.02 -6.19 -2.33
CA TRP A 96 -5.65 -6.47 -2.76
C TRP A 96 -5.32 -5.79 -4.10
N GLU A 97 -6.20 -5.88 -5.10
CA GLU A 97 -6.04 -5.20 -6.39
C GLU A 97 -5.86 -3.69 -6.21
N ASN A 98 -6.69 -3.06 -5.37
CA ASN A 98 -6.60 -1.63 -5.09
C ASN A 98 -5.30 -1.25 -4.37
N ARG A 99 -4.82 -2.11 -3.46
CA ARG A 99 -3.56 -1.88 -2.75
C ARG A 99 -2.32 -2.13 -3.62
N SER A 100 -2.43 -3.00 -4.63
CA SER A 100 -1.41 -3.27 -5.64
C SER A 100 -1.31 -2.20 -6.74
N LEU A 101 -2.18 -1.18 -6.74
CA LEU A 101 -2.03 -0.02 -7.62
C LEU A 101 -0.75 0.76 -7.27
N SER A 102 -0.03 1.19 -8.30
CA SER A 102 1.23 1.94 -8.16
C SER A 102 1.28 3.16 -9.08
N LEU A 103 2.15 4.12 -8.77
CA LEU A 103 2.45 5.25 -9.67
C LEU A 103 3.54 4.83 -10.67
N PRO A 104 3.23 4.75 -11.97
CA PRO A 104 4.24 4.48 -12.98
C PRO A 104 5.13 5.70 -13.21
N VAL A 105 6.38 5.60 -12.79
CA VAL A 105 7.37 6.66 -12.97
C VAL A 105 8.12 6.40 -14.28
N LYS A 106 8.05 7.40 -15.18
CA LYS A 106 8.79 7.42 -16.43
C LYS A 106 10.22 7.88 -16.23
N LYS A 107 10.38 8.97 -15.49
CA LYS A 107 11.67 9.55 -15.14
C LYS A 107 11.62 10.14 -13.74
N ALA A 108 12.69 9.97 -12.98
CA ALA A 108 12.90 10.67 -11.73
C ALA A 108 14.16 11.52 -11.81
N VAL A 109 14.19 12.62 -11.07
CA VAL A 109 15.39 13.42 -10.82
C VAL A 109 15.51 13.74 -9.35
N MET A 110 16.76 13.88 -8.91
CA MET A 110 17.10 14.29 -7.56
C MET A 110 18.18 15.37 -7.59
N ILE A 111 18.08 16.31 -6.65
CA ILE A 111 19.12 17.29 -6.36
C ILE A 111 19.36 17.33 -4.86
N GLY A 112 20.59 17.59 -4.43
CA GLY A 112 20.92 17.68 -3.02
C GLY A 112 22.41 17.92 -2.77
N SER A 113 22.91 17.38 -1.67
CA SER A 113 24.30 17.52 -1.21
C SER A 113 25.36 17.05 -2.22
N LEU A 114 25.06 16.03 -3.05
CA LEU A 114 25.94 15.55 -4.13
C LEU A 114 25.81 16.37 -5.43
N GLY A 115 24.96 17.40 -5.44
CA GLY A 115 24.68 18.23 -6.62
C GLY A 115 23.49 17.72 -7.43
N ASP A 116 23.55 17.90 -8.74
CA ASP A 116 22.44 17.71 -9.69
C ASP A 116 22.71 16.67 -10.79
N LYS A 117 23.84 15.95 -10.70
CA LYS A 117 24.20 14.90 -11.67
C LYS A 117 23.42 13.62 -11.38
N GLN A 118 22.49 13.30 -12.27
CA GLN A 118 21.57 12.16 -12.09
C GLN A 118 22.29 10.80 -12.08
N ASP A 119 23.39 10.66 -12.83
CA ASP A 119 24.17 9.40 -12.86
C ASP A 119 24.76 9.06 -11.49
N ILE A 120 25.16 10.06 -10.71
CA ILE A 120 25.69 9.88 -9.35
C ILE A 120 24.57 9.37 -8.44
N TRP A 121 23.39 9.97 -8.52
CA TRP A 121 22.24 9.55 -7.73
C TRP A 121 21.78 8.14 -8.11
N ALA A 122 21.70 7.82 -9.41
CA ALA A 122 21.31 6.48 -9.88
C ALA A 122 22.25 5.38 -9.37
N ASN A 123 23.56 5.65 -9.33
CA ASN A 123 24.59 4.68 -8.93
C ASN A 123 24.97 4.75 -7.44
N LEU A 124 24.27 5.54 -6.62
CA LEU A 124 24.62 5.76 -5.21
C LEU A 124 24.72 4.46 -4.40
N LEU A 125 23.88 3.47 -4.69
CA LEU A 125 23.84 2.20 -3.96
C LEU A 125 24.91 1.20 -4.44
N VAL A 126 25.34 1.30 -5.69
CA VAL A 126 26.31 0.37 -6.31
C VAL A 126 27.74 0.88 -6.18
N SER A 127 27.93 2.19 -6.29
CA SER A 127 29.25 2.85 -6.23
C SER A 127 29.13 4.17 -5.46
N PRO A 128 28.94 4.08 -4.13
CA PRO A 128 28.74 5.26 -3.30
C PRO A 128 29.96 6.20 -3.40
N PRO A 129 29.76 7.48 -3.75
CA PRO A 129 30.82 8.47 -3.65
C PRO A 129 31.13 8.75 -2.18
N THR A 130 32.24 9.45 -1.91
CA THR A 130 32.53 9.92 -0.55
C THR A 130 31.40 10.83 -0.07
N ALA A 131 30.85 10.54 1.11
CA ALA A 131 29.81 11.35 1.73
C ALA A 131 30.27 12.81 1.87
N PRO A 132 29.42 13.79 1.54
CA PRO A 132 29.76 15.20 1.63
C PRO A 132 29.97 15.62 3.08
N LEU A 133 30.95 16.51 3.31
CA LEU A 133 31.19 17.06 4.64
C LEU A 133 30.12 18.13 4.98
N PRO A 134 29.51 18.08 6.17
CA PRO A 134 28.62 19.12 6.62
C PRO A 134 29.30 20.48 6.66
N LYS A 135 28.57 21.52 6.27
CA LYS A 135 29.00 22.91 6.45
C LYS A 135 28.50 23.37 7.82
N SER A 136 29.43 23.78 8.68
CA SER A 136 29.11 24.38 9.96
C SER A 136 28.96 25.89 9.80
N ASP A 137 27.83 26.44 10.23
CA ASP A 137 27.71 27.86 10.54
C ASP A 137 27.82 28.04 12.06
N LYS A 138 28.67 28.99 12.49
CA LYS A 138 29.11 29.18 13.89
C LYS A 138 27.95 29.39 14.88
N TRP A 139 26.75 29.70 14.39
CA TRP A 139 25.58 30.02 15.19
C TRP A 139 24.31 29.25 14.82
N GLN A 140 24.33 28.46 13.74
CA GLN A 140 23.13 27.79 13.23
C GLN A 140 23.24 26.26 13.26
N GLY A 141 24.42 25.67 13.44
CA GLY A 141 24.60 24.21 13.43
C GLY A 141 25.18 23.70 12.11
N GLU A 142 25.09 22.41 11.86
CA GLU A 142 25.63 21.76 10.66
C GLU A 142 24.57 21.50 9.60
N THR A 143 24.94 21.63 8.32
CA THR A 143 24.02 21.44 7.19
C THR A 143 24.71 20.72 6.04
N LEU A 144 24.05 19.71 5.49
CA LEU A 144 24.39 19.06 4.22
C LEU A 144 23.73 19.82 3.06
N ALA A 145 24.36 20.95 2.72
CA ALA A 145 23.84 21.90 1.75
C ALA A 145 24.11 21.48 0.29
N CYS A 146 23.18 21.80 -0.61
CA CYS A 146 23.42 21.66 -2.05
C CYS A 146 24.56 22.60 -2.49
N PRO A 147 25.66 22.07 -3.08
CA PRO A 147 26.85 22.86 -3.39
C PRO A 147 26.62 23.90 -4.50
N LEU A 148 25.58 23.71 -5.32
CA LEU A 148 25.23 24.59 -6.44
C LEU A 148 24.54 25.89 -5.98
N LEU A 149 24.06 25.95 -4.74
CA LEU A 149 23.31 27.09 -4.19
C LEU A 149 24.22 27.98 -3.32
N LEU A 150 25.19 28.64 -3.94
CA LEU A 150 26.10 29.55 -3.23
C LEU A 150 25.43 30.90 -2.91
N GLY A 151 25.49 31.35 -1.65
CA GLY A 151 25.13 32.71 -1.24
C GLY A 151 23.63 33.02 -1.12
N THR A 152 22.75 32.02 -1.09
CA THR A 152 21.28 32.19 -1.18
C THR A 152 20.53 32.43 0.14
N GLY A 153 21.24 32.57 1.28
CA GLY A 153 20.72 33.06 2.57
C GLY A 153 19.35 32.50 2.98
N ASN A 154 18.39 33.37 3.30
CA ASN A 154 17.03 32.97 3.74
C ASN A 154 16.11 32.50 2.59
N THR A 155 16.60 32.47 1.35
CA THR A 155 15.80 32.10 0.15
C THR A 155 16.19 30.75 -0.43
N ARG A 156 16.85 29.90 0.37
CA ARG A 156 17.43 28.63 -0.09
C ARG A 156 16.40 27.68 -0.67
N THR A 157 15.26 27.49 -0.02
CA THR A 157 14.17 26.63 -0.51
C THR A 157 13.66 27.08 -1.88
N VAL A 158 13.54 28.40 -2.10
CA VAL A 158 13.13 28.97 -3.40
C VAL A 158 14.19 28.77 -4.46
N ALA A 159 15.47 28.97 -4.13
CA ALA A 159 16.58 28.72 -5.05
C ALA A 159 16.70 27.24 -5.43
N LEU A 160 16.47 26.33 -4.47
CA LEU A 160 16.43 24.89 -4.68
C LEU A 160 15.28 24.49 -5.61
N ALA A 161 14.09 25.08 -5.43
CA ALA A 161 12.97 24.88 -6.34
C ALA A 161 13.27 25.35 -7.78
N ARG A 162 13.98 26.47 -7.94
CA ARG A 162 14.41 26.93 -9.27
C ARG A 162 15.39 25.97 -9.92
N LEU A 163 16.38 25.50 -9.16
CA LEU A 163 17.35 24.50 -9.63
C LEU A 163 16.64 23.21 -10.04
N LEU A 164 15.68 22.74 -9.24
CA LEU A 164 14.87 21.56 -9.56
C LEU A 164 14.07 21.75 -10.85
N ALA A 165 13.48 22.93 -11.08
CA ALA A 165 12.75 23.21 -12.31
C ALA A 165 13.65 23.08 -13.55
N HIS A 166 14.89 23.59 -13.48
CA HIS A 166 15.85 23.43 -14.57
C HIS A 166 16.25 21.96 -14.79
N GLN A 167 16.40 21.18 -13.72
CA GLN A 167 16.67 19.74 -13.83
C GLN A 167 15.51 18.96 -14.44
N VAL A 168 14.27 19.34 -14.11
CA VAL A 168 13.09 18.80 -14.79
C VAL A 168 13.12 19.14 -16.28
N LEU A 169 13.33 20.40 -16.65
CA LEU A 169 13.43 20.80 -18.07
C LEU A 169 14.57 20.12 -18.84
N ALA A 170 15.61 19.66 -18.14
CA ALA A 170 16.72 18.93 -18.75
C ALA A 170 16.38 17.47 -19.10
N MET A 171 15.28 16.91 -18.59
CA MET A 171 14.77 15.57 -18.93
C MET A 171 14.56 15.44 -20.45
N GLU A 172 15.02 14.36 -21.05
CA GLU A 172 14.86 14.13 -22.49
C GLU A 172 13.40 13.96 -22.88
N GLU A 173 12.61 13.38 -21.97
CA GLU A 173 11.17 13.18 -22.07
C GLU A 173 10.40 14.50 -22.28
N LEU A 174 10.98 15.62 -21.83
CA LEU A 174 10.39 16.95 -21.95
C LEU A 174 10.93 17.76 -23.14
N LYS A 175 11.94 17.27 -23.86
CA LYS A 175 12.55 17.96 -25.02
C LYS A 175 11.79 17.71 -26.34
N THR A 176 10.63 17.05 -26.29
CA THR A 176 9.80 16.82 -27.47
C THR A 176 9.26 18.12 -28.06
N LYS A 177 9.12 18.18 -29.39
CA LYS A 177 8.61 19.37 -30.11
C LYS A 177 7.12 19.66 -29.87
N GLU A 178 6.41 18.75 -29.23
CA GLU A 178 4.99 18.91 -28.92
C GLU A 178 4.80 19.69 -27.62
N MET A 179 3.72 20.48 -27.57
CA MET A 179 3.35 21.21 -26.35
C MET A 179 2.99 20.21 -25.25
N LEU A 180 3.82 20.15 -24.21
CA LEU A 180 3.64 19.28 -23.07
C LEU A 180 2.56 19.82 -22.12
N ARG A 181 1.54 19.00 -21.91
CA ARG A 181 0.43 19.28 -20.98
C ARG A 181 0.43 18.24 -19.86
N PHE A 182 0.47 18.72 -18.63
CA PHE A 182 0.27 17.94 -17.42
C PHE A 182 -1.16 18.10 -16.92
N ASP A 183 -1.77 16.99 -16.53
CA ASP A 183 -3.14 16.97 -15.99
C ASP A 183 -3.16 17.45 -14.54
N ALA A 184 -2.09 17.16 -13.79
CA ALA A 184 -1.91 17.62 -12.43
C ALA A 184 -0.43 17.83 -12.08
N VAL A 185 -0.20 18.67 -11.07
CA VAL A 185 1.08 18.78 -10.38
C VAL A 185 0.86 18.44 -8.93
N ALA A 186 1.67 17.55 -8.37
CA ALA A 186 1.70 17.29 -6.94
C ALA A 186 2.97 17.92 -6.37
N TRP A 187 2.85 18.71 -5.29
CA TRP A 187 3.95 19.50 -4.76
C TRP A 187 4.14 19.34 -3.26
N TYR A 188 5.36 19.01 -2.83
CA TYR A 188 5.80 19.09 -1.44
C TYR A 188 6.71 20.31 -1.25
N GLY A 189 6.35 21.18 -0.30
CA GLY A 189 7.09 22.37 0.04
C GLY A 189 6.18 23.56 0.30
N ASN A 190 6.75 24.74 0.53
CA ASN A 190 5.97 25.96 0.75
C ASN A 190 5.47 26.59 -0.57
N GLU A 191 4.49 27.48 -0.47
CA GLU A 191 3.86 28.15 -1.63
C GLU A 191 4.84 28.99 -2.46
N GLU A 192 5.84 29.60 -1.81
CA GLU A 192 6.87 30.40 -2.49
C GLU A 192 7.75 29.54 -3.41
N SER A 193 8.24 28.41 -2.90
CA SER A 193 9.05 27.45 -3.66
C SER A 193 8.24 26.81 -4.79
N GLN A 194 6.97 26.48 -4.53
CA GLN A 194 6.03 26.00 -5.54
C GLN A 194 5.87 27.00 -6.68
N THR A 195 5.63 28.27 -6.35
CA THR A 195 5.44 29.34 -7.32
C THR A 195 6.70 29.54 -8.17
N ALA A 196 7.88 29.51 -7.54
CA ALA A 196 9.15 29.64 -8.22
C ALA A 196 9.42 28.47 -9.19
N PHE A 197 9.13 27.23 -8.78
CA PHE A 197 9.22 26.05 -9.64
C PHE A 197 8.30 26.16 -10.86
N LEU A 198 7.01 26.41 -10.64
CA LEU A 198 6.02 26.48 -11.72
C LEU A 198 6.25 27.66 -12.67
N THR A 199 6.80 28.77 -12.19
CA THR A 199 7.10 29.93 -13.03
C THR A 199 8.13 29.58 -14.10
N ILE A 200 9.20 28.87 -13.74
CA ILE A 200 10.24 28.44 -14.69
C ILE A 200 9.66 27.46 -15.71
N LEU A 201 8.86 26.47 -15.28
CA LEU A 201 8.27 25.52 -16.21
C LEU A 201 7.30 26.18 -17.21
N ARG A 202 6.52 27.18 -16.76
CA ARG A 202 5.62 27.93 -17.65
C ARG A 202 6.36 28.81 -18.65
N GLN A 203 7.54 29.33 -18.30
CA GLN A 203 8.38 30.10 -19.23
C GLN A 203 8.83 29.24 -20.42
N GLU A 204 9.01 27.94 -20.22
CA GLU A 204 9.33 26.96 -21.26
C GLU A 204 8.08 26.31 -21.89
N ASN A 205 6.93 26.99 -21.87
CA ASN A 205 5.67 26.58 -22.50
C ASN A 205 5.05 25.25 -21.97
N ILE A 206 5.41 24.79 -20.77
CA ILE A 206 4.74 23.67 -20.13
C ILE A 206 3.38 24.11 -19.59
N GLN A 207 2.32 23.41 -19.97
CA GLN A 207 0.95 23.70 -19.53
C GLN A 207 0.49 22.76 -18.42
N PHE A 208 -0.31 23.30 -17.50
CA PHE A 208 -0.92 22.57 -16.39
C PHE A 208 -2.43 22.77 -16.43
N ALA A 209 -3.18 21.69 -16.59
CA ALA A 209 -4.64 21.74 -16.74
C ALA A 209 -5.40 21.71 -15.42
N GLY A 210 -4.78 21.15 -14.37
CA GLY A 210 -5.39 20.96 -13.06
C GLY A 210 -4.88 21.93 -11.99
N LYS A 211 -5.48 21.81 -10.80
CA LYS A 211 -4.95 22.44 -9.58
C LYS A 211 -3.69 21.72 -9.13
N VAL A 212 -2.83 22.44 -8.43
CA VAL A 212 -1.70 21.81 -7.74
C VAL A 212 -2.22 21.08 -6.52
N ILE A 213 -1.83 19.82 -6.39
CA ILE A 213 -2.17 18.93 -5.30
C ILE A 213 -1.09 19.10 -4.24
N PRO A 214 -1.43 19.51 -3.00
CA PRO A 214 -0.45 19.56 -1.94
C PRO A 214 -0.05 18.12 -1.55
N LEU A 215 1.25 17.88 -1.43
CA LEU A 215 1.83 16.71 -0.78
C LEU A 215 2.42 17.20 0.53
N ALA A 216 1.69 17.04 1.62
CA ALA A 216 2.15 17.43 2.94
C ALA A 216 2.74 16.24 3.70
N ASP A 217 2.22 15.04 3.45
CA ASP A 217 2.52 13.84 4.20
C ASP A 217 2.60 12.61 3.28
N ILE A 218 3.33 11.58 3.71
CA ILE A 218 3.39 10.28 3.02
C ILE A 218 2.00 9.64 2.85
N LYS A 219 1.05 9.96 3.74
CA LYS A 219 -0.36 9.53 3.63
C LYS A 219 -1.05 10.02 2.34
N ASP A 220 -0.58 11.13 1.76
CA ASP A 220 -1.15 11.71 0.55
C ASP A 220 -0.83 10.87 -0.70
N MET A 221 0.19 10.00 -0.63
CA MET A 221 0.56 9.10 -1.74
C MET A 221 -0.59 8.19 -2.17
N ASP A 222 -1.42 7.76 -1.22
CA ASP A 222 -2.56 6.90 -1.56
C ASP A 222 -3.58 7.62 -2.44
N GLY A 223 -3.84 8.90 -2.13
CA GLY A 223 -4.73 9.75 -2.93
C GLY A 223 -4.12 10.11 -4.28
N LEU A 224 -2.79 10.29 -4.35
CA LEU A 224 -2.09 10.53 -5.62
C LEU A 224 -2.19 9.32 -6.56
N ILE A 225 -2.03 8.11 -6.02
CA ILE A 225 -2.25 6.85 -6.75
C ILE A 225 -3.69 6.77 -7.24
N ASP A 226 -4.66 6.97 -6.35
CA ASP A 226 -6.08 6.91 -6.72
C ASP A 226 -6.43 7.92 -7.82
N LEU A 227 -5.91 9.14 -7.72
CA LEU A 227 -6.10 10.17 -8.74
C LEU A 227 -5.57 9.75 -10.10
N PHE A 228 -4.36 9.15 -10.14
CA PHE A 228 -3.77 8.65 -11.38
C PHE A 228 -4.69 7.63 -12.06
N TYR A 229 -5.30 6.70 -11.30
CA TYR A 229 -6.20 5.69 -11.89
C TYR A 229 -7.61 6.20 -12.22
N GLN A 230 -8.08 7.26 -11.58
CA GLN A 230 -9.38 7.89 -11.87
C GLN A 230 -9.39 8.70 -13.19
N GLN A 231 -8.24 9.21 -13.64
CA GLN A 231 -8.14 10.01 -14.88
C GLN A 231 -8.31 9.16 -16.16
N SER A 232 -8.52 9.77 -17.32
CA SER A 232 -8.69 9.01 -18.58
C SER A 232 -7.39 8.31 -19.00
N PRO A 233 -7.39 7.01 -19.36
CA PRO A 233 -6.17 6.20 -19.55
C PRO A 233 -5.25 6.61 -20.70
N LYS A 234 -5.67 7.49 -21.62
CA LYS A 234 -4.91 7.81 -22.85
C LYS A 234 -4.04 9.07 -22.75
N ILE A 235 -4.24 9.92 -21.75
CA ILE A 235 -3.52 11.18 -21.55
C ILE A 235 -3.44 11.37 -20.03
N ARG A 236 -2.51 10.68 -19.37
CA ARG A 236 -2.28 10.85 -17.92
C ARG A 236 -0.85 11.30 -17.74
N ARG A 237 -0.64 12.58 -17.43
CA ARG A 237 0.68 13.09 -17.05
C ARG A 237 0.58 13.83 -15.74
N ILE A 238 1.27 13.31 -14.73
CA ILE A 238 1.37 13.97 -13.42
C ILE A 238 2.84 14.29 -13.17
N LEU A 239 3.11 15.54 -12.80
CA LEU A 239 4.42 15.94 -12.30
C LEU A 239 4.35 15.97 -10.76
N CYS A 240 5.01 15.03 -10.12
CA CYS A 240 5.15 15.02 -8.66
C CYS A 240 6.52 15.60 -8.32
N ALA A 241 6.61 16.64 -7.50
CA ALA A 241 7.88 17.26 -7.16
C ALA A 241 7.88 17.87 -5.77
N GLY A 242 9.05 18.15 -5.24
CA GLY A 242 9.16 18.90 -4.00
C GLY A 242 10.56 19.27 -3.63
N VAL A 243 10.67 20.19 -2.68
CA VAL A 243 11.93 20.60 -2.09
C VAL A 243 11.79 20.77 -0.58
N ALA A 244 12.85 20.45 0.14
CA ALA A 244 12.96 20.72 1.56
C ALA A 244 14.36 21.27 1.89
N CYS A 245 14.39 22.25 2.78
CA CYS A 245 15.57 22.70 3.50
C CYS A 245 15.20 22.64 4.97
N HIS A 246 15.85 21.76 5.73
CA HIS A 246 15.60 21.64 7.16
C HIS A 246 16.39 22.71 7.93
N ASP A 247 15.84 23.20 9.03
CA ASP A 247 16.55 24.15 9.88
C ASP A 247 17.60 23.39 10.71
N PRO A 248 18.85 23.87 10.75
CA PRO A 248 19.90 23.21 11.51
C PRO A 248 19.66 23.32 13.02
N SER A 249 19.95 22.21 13.72
CA SER A 249 19.86 22.11 15.17
C SER A 249 21.26 22.13 15.80
N SER A 250 21.37 22.62 17.04
CA SER A 250 22.66 22.69 17.75
C SER A 250 23.15 21.34 18.27
N GLU A 251 22.24 20.37 18.43
CA GLU A 251 22.50 19.02 18.92
C GLU A 251 21.66 18.03 18.11
N GLY A 252 22.22 17.51 17.02
CA GLY A 252 21.51 16.59 16.13
C GLY A 252 22.30 16.27 14.87
N GLU A 253 21.69 15.45 14.01
CA GLU A 253 22.21 15.20 12.66
C GLU A 253 22.23 16.51 11.84
N PRO A 254 23.16 16.65 10.88
CA PRO A 254 23.23 17.83 10.05
C PRO A 254 21.94 17.99 9.25
N ALA A 255 21.42 19.21 9.15
CA ALA A 255 20.19 19.47 8.41
C ALA A 255 20.37 19.21 6.91
N GLY A 256 19.37 18.59 6.30
CA GLY A 256 19.39 18.25 4.89
C GLY A 256 18.79 19.30 3.97
N GLU A 257 19.34 19.39 2.75
CA GLU A 257 18.75 20.10 1.62
C GLU A 257 18.63 19.19 0.42
N VAL A 258 17.40 18.99 -0.05
CA VAL A 258 17.14 18.04 -1.13
C VAL A 258 15.86 18.40 -1.88
N GLY A 259 15.85 18.06 -3.16
CA GLY A 259 14.69 18.17 -4.03
C GLY A 259 14.54 16.93 -4.89
N PHE A 260 13.30 16.61 -5.23
CA PHE A 260 12.98 15.49 -6.12
C PHE A 260 11.91 15.90 -7.12
N ALA A 261 11.89 15.23 -8.27
CA ALA A 261 10.73 15.25 -9.16
C ALA A 261 10.56 13.92 -9.88
N TRP A 262 9.32 13.53 -10.11
CA TRP A 262 8.88 12.33 -10.84
C TRP A 262 7.95 12.76 -11.97
N LEU A 263 8.29 12.32 -13.18
CA LEU A 263 7.39 12.33 -14.32
C LEU A 263 6.60 11.02 -14.30
N ILE A 264 5.29 11.12 -14.07
CA ILE A 264 4.38 9.97 -13.95
C ILE A 264 3.51 9.88 -15.20
N GLU A 265 3.60 8.75 -15.90
CA GLU A 265 2.91 8.48 -17.16
C GLU A 265 2.60 6.97 -17.29
N PRO A 266 1.55 6.57 -18.05
CA PRO A 266 1.23 5.15 -18.27
C PRO A 266 2.40 4.31 -18.82
N GLU A 267 3.34 4.93 -19.54
CA GLU A 267 4.52 4.31 -20.12
C GLU A 267 5.73 4.25 -19.17
N GLY A 268 5.53 4.51 -17.88
CA GLY A 268 6.56 4.37 -16.84
C GLY A 268 7.04 2.92 -16.70
N GLN A 269 8.33 2.74 -16.42
CA GLN A 269 8.93 1.41 -16.28
C GLN A 269 8.87 0.88 -14.85
N MET A 270 8.97 1.78 -13.87
CA MET A 270 9.00 1.44 -12.45
C MET A 270 7.78 2.01 -11.76
N GLY A 271 7.13 1.20 -10.93
CA GLY A 271 5.99 1.57 -10.11
C GLY A 271 6.42 1.89 -8.69
N ILE A 272 6.06 3.08 -8.19
CA ILE A 272 6.06 3.34 -6.75
C ILE A 272 4.78 2.73 -6.17
N TYR A 273 4.91 1.65 -5.42
CA TYR A 273 3.77 1.00 -4.76
C TYR A 273 3.40 1.71 -3.47
N ARG A 274 2.18 1.45 -3.00
CA ARG A 274 1.63 2.10 -1.81
C ARG A 274 2.53 1.85 -0.58
N PRO A 275 3.01 2.92 0.07
CA PRO A 275 3.78 2.77 1.30
C PRO A 275 2.87 2.36 2.46
N GLU A 276 3.48 1.77 3.49
CA GLU A 276 2.83 1.41 4.75
C GLU A 276 3.57 2.07 5.91
N ILE A 277 2.80 2.80 6.72
CA ILE A 277 3.26 3.28 8.03
C ILE A 277 3.08 2.13 9.02
N PHE A 278 4.10 1.81 9.81
CA PHE A 278 4.05 0.76 10.80
C PHE A 278 4.64 1.20 12.14
N MET A 279 4.17 0.55 13.19
CA MET A 279 4.59 0.76 14.57
C MET A 279 5.22 -0.54 15.09
N PRO A 280 6.53 -0.62 15.35
CA PRO A 280 7.17 -1.87 15.79
C PRO A 280 6.59 -2.49 17.06
N GLU A 281 5.98 -1.66 17.92
CA GLU A 281 5.30 -2.12 19.14
C GLU A 281 3.96 -2.84 18.88
N LYS A 282 3.34 -2.62 17.72
CA LYS A 282 1.97 -3.10 17.40
C LYS A 282 1.93 -3.99 16.17
N ASP A 283 2.75 -3.72 15.19
CA ASP A 283 2.77 -4.36 13.89
C ASP A 283 3.94 -5.36 13.80
N ASP A 284 3.72 -6.51 13.15
CA ASP A 284 4.79 -7.49 12.88
C ASP A 284 5.52 -7.11 11.56
N PRO A 285 6.83 -6.82 11.59
CA PRO A 285 7.62 -6.51 10.39
C PRO A 285 7.57 -7.60 9.31
N LYS A 286 7.34 -8.86 9.67
CA LYS A 286 7.19 -9.96 8.69
C LYS A 286 5.89 -9.85 7.92
N ILE A 287 4.79 -9.52 8.59
CA ILE A 287 3.49 -9.32 7.94
C ILE A 287 3.57 -8.10 7.01
N LEU A 288 4.19 -7.02 7.49
CA LEU A 288 4.42 -5.80 6.72
C LEU A 288 5.18 -6.04 5.42
N THR A 289 6.35 -6.68 5.49
CA THR A 289 7.20 -6.94 4.33
C THR A 289 6.54 -7.89 3.33
N GLN A 290 5.86 -8.95 3.82
CA GLN A 290 5.05 -9.84 2.97
C GLN A 290 3.92 -9.10 2.25
N GLN A 291 3.27 -8.17 2.95
CA GLN A 291 2.20 -7.35 2.38
C GLN A 291 2.73 -6.42 1.27
N LEU A 292 3.86 -5.76 1.49
CA LEU A 292 4.51 -4.92 0.48
C LEU A 292 4.99 -5.73 -0.74
N MET A 293 5.55 -6.93 -0.51
CA MET A 293 5.90 -7.85 -1.59
C MET A 293 4.66 -8.25 -2.40
N ARG A 294 3.52 -8.52 -1.73
CA ARG A 294 2.25 -8.81 -2.40
C ARG A 294 1.74 -7.63 -3.22
N TYR A 295 1.87 -6.40 -2.72
CA TYR A 295 1.49 -5.20 -3.49
C TYR A 295 2.24 -5.15 -4.83
N ALA A 296 3.55 -5.37 -4.78
CA ALA A 296 4.42 -5.38 -5.95
C ALA A 296 4.49 -6.71 -6.72
N SER A 297 3.69 -7.71 -6.34
CA SER A 297 3.71 -9.05 -6.93
C SER A 297 5.11 -9.71 -6.95
N LEU A 298 5.92 -9.44 -5.93
CA LEU A 298 7.27 -10.00 -5.82
C LEU A 298 7.25 -11.41 -5.22
N SER A 299 7.93 -12.35 -5.88
CA SER A 299 8.14 -13.70 -5.37
C SER A 299 9.28 -13.80 -4.35
N GLU A 300 10.24 -12.89 -4.41
CA GLU A 300 11.44 -12.86 -3.58
C GLU A 300 11.64 -11.48 -2.96
N ILE A 301 12.36 -11.44 -1.84
CA ILE A 301 12.73 -10.19 -1.17
C ILE A 301 13.53 -9.32 -2.16
N PRO A 302 13.30 -8.00 -2.22
CA PRO A 302 14.11 -7.11 -3.05
C PRO A 302 15.60 -7.31 -2.78
N SER A 303 16.38 -7.50 -3.86
CA SER A 303 17.83 -7.73 -3.76
C SER A 303 18.57 -6.54 -3.16
N VAL A 304 17.99 -5.35 -3.26
CA VAL A 304 18.51 -4.10 -2.70
C VAL A 304 17.43 -3.48 -1.83
N CYS A 305 17.80 -3.12 -0.62
CA CYS A 305 16.98 -2.31 0.28
C CYS A 305 17.81 -1.13 0.78
N LEU A 306 17.23 0.06 0.84
CA LEU A 306 17.87 1.26 1.39
C LEU A 306 17.17 1.76 2.64
N ALA A 307 17.91 2.43 3.52
CA ALA A 307 17.37 3.06 4.72
C ALA A 307 17.82 4.52 4.82
N MET A 308 16.89 5.41 5.13
CA MET A 308 17.21 6.83 5.35
C MET A 308 17.92 7.06 6.68
N ASP A 309 17.67 6.20 7.66
CA ASP A 309 18.22 6.27 9.01
C ASP A 309 18.38 4.87 9.63
N PRO A 310 19.33 4.68 10.57
CA PRO A 310 19.59 3.38 11.19
C PRO A 310 18.38 2.80 11.93
N ASP A 311 17.57 3.64 12.58
CA ASP A 311 16.39 3.21 13.35
C ASP A 311 15.36 2.53 12.44
N SER A 312 15.11 3.10 11.25
CA SER A 312 14.20 2.51 10.26
C SER A 312 14.70 1.17 9.73
N MET A 313 16.01 0.99 9.60
CA MET A 313 16.62 -0.28 9.22
C MET A 313 16.38 -1.33 10.29
N GLU A 314 16.69 -1.03 11.55
CA GLU A 314 16.52 -1.96 12.65
C GLU A 314 15.05 -2.38 12.83
N ALA A 315 14.12 -1.45 12.62
CA ALA A 315 12.68 -1.70 12.74
C ALA A 315 12.15 -2.68 11.69
N VAL A 316 12.67 -2.65 10.46
CA VAL A 316 12.20 -3.49 9.35
C VAL A 316 12.98 -4.81 9.24
N LEU A 317 14.24 -4.86 9.71
CA LEU A 317 15.14 -6.01 9.62
C LEU A 317 14.52 -7.36 10.05
N PRO A 318 13.70 -7.46 11.12
CA PRO A 318 13.04 -8.71 11.49
C PRO A 318 12.10 -9.30 10.42
N GLY A 319 11.64 -8.46 9.48
CA GLY A 319 10.87 -8.85 8.29
C GLY A 319 11.71 -9.48 7.17
N GLY A 320 13.03 -9.42 7.27
CA GLY A 320 13.98 -10.00 6.32
C GLY A 320 14.54 -9.02 5.28
N TRP A 321 14.03 -7.78 5.22
CA TRP A 321 14.61 -6.73 4.39
C TRP A 321 15.81 -6.11 5.11
N SER A 322 16.98 -6.09 4.46
CA SER A 322 18.23 -5.60 5.06
C SER A 322 18.78 -4.44 4.25
N ALA A 323 18.96 -3.29 4.90
CA ALA A 323 19.57 -2.10 4.32
C ALA A 323 20.96 -1.77 4.93
N VAL A 324 21.62 -2.77 5.54
CA VAL A 324 22.91 -2.61 6.21
C VAL A 324 23.96 -1.97 5.30
N GLU A 325 23.97 -2.37 4.02
CA GLU A 325 24.91 -1.88 3.00
C GLU A 325 24.53 -0.51 2.42
N HIS A 326 23.31 -0.03 2.66
CA HIS A 326 22.69 1.09 1.94
C HIS A 326 21.99 2.08 2.88
N GLN A 327 22.74 2.57 3.87
CA GLN A 327 22.29 3.63 4.77
C GLN A 327 22.60 5.01 4.18
N LEU A 328 21.57 5.86 4.07
CA LEU A 328 21.64 7.11 3.31
C LEU A 328 21.72 8.37 4.16
N ALA A 329 21.60 8.26 5.49
CA ALA A 329 21.78 9.39 6.42
C ALA A 329 23.03 10.24 6.11
N PRO A 330 24.22 9.66 5.80
CA PRO A 330 25.42 10.45 5.50
C PRO A 330 25.33 11.35 4.27
N TYR A 331 24.41 11.07 3.33
CA TYR A 331 24.25 11.85 2.11
C TYR A 331 23.16 12.90 2.24
N PHE A 332 22.14 12.67 3.06
CA PHE A 332 20.97 13.54 3.12
C PHE A 332 20.83 14.32 4.42
N GLY A 333 21.37 13.81 5.52
CA GLY A 333 21.14 14.38 6.86
C GLY A 333 19.68 14.29 7.29
N GLU A 334 19.29 15.14 8.24
CA GLU A 334 17.93 15.18 8.75
C GLU A 334 16.97 15.82 7.74
N LEU A 335 15.93 15.08 7.37
CA LEU A 335 14.92 15.47 6.38
C LEU A 335 13.49 15.50 6.95
N GLY A 336 13.29 15.02 8.17
CA GLY A 336 11.99 14.90 8.83
C GLY A 336 10.98 14.16 7.95
N GLN A 337 9.81 14.77 7.78
CA GLN A 337 8.71 14.20 6.99
C GLN A 337 9.00 14.11 5.49
N PHE A 338 10.11 14.67 5.01
CA PHE A 338 10.53 14.59 3.61
C PHE A 338 11.32 13.31 3.29
N ALA A 339 11.89 12.64 4.30
CA ALA A 339 12.72 11.46 4.14
C ALA A 339 12.06 10.34 3.29
N PRO A 340 10.75 10.00 3.46
CA PRO A 340 10.11 8.96 2.66
C PRO A 340 10.07 9.28 1.17
N PHE A 341 9.90 10.55 0.78
CA PHE A 341 9.89 10.95 -0.63
C PHE A 341 11.27 10.80 -1.27
N ILE A 342 12.32 11.08 -0.51
CA ILE A 342 13.70 10.87 -0.96
C ILE A 342 14.04 9.39 -1.05
N ALA A 343 13.60 8.58 -0.07
CA ALA A 343 13.73 7.13 -0.11
C ALA A 343 13.07 6.52 -1.35
N MET A 344 11.83 6.94 -1.67
CA MET A 344 11.13 6.54 -2.88
C MET A 344 11.89 6.98 -4.14
N THR A 345 12.33 8.24 -4.20
CA THR A 345 13.04 8.77 -5.37
C THR A 345 14.34 8.01 -5.62
N GLN A 346 15.14 7.77 -4.58
CA GLN A 346 16.39 7.03 -4.67
C GLN A 346 16.15 5.58 -5.12
N SER A 347 15.08 4.97 -4.60
CA SER A 347 14.65 3.62 -5.02
C SER A 347 14.27 3.60 -6.49
N VAL A 348 13.54 4.60 -6.99
CA VAL A 348 13.21 4.72 -8.42
C VAL A 348 14.46 4.87 -9.27
N LEU A 349 15.37 5.78 -8.91
CA LEU A 349 16.60 6.01 -9.67
C LEU A 349 17.44 4.73 -9.80
N HIS A 350 17.64 4.02 -8.68
CA HIS A 350 18.33 2.74 -8.68
C HIS A 350 17.57 1.68 -9.51
N SER A 351 16.25 1.56 -9.31
CA SER A 351 15.44 0.53 -9.98
C SER A 351 15.43 0.73 -11.49
N VAL A 352 15.31 1.97 -11.96
CA VAL A 352 15.35 2.30 -13.39
C VAL A 352 16.71 1.97 -14.00
N GLU A 353 17.82 2.34 -13.35
CA GLU A 353 19.16 2.13 -13.89
C GLU A 353 19.55 0.63 -13.90
N HIS A 354 19.24 -0.09 -12.83
CA HIS A 354 19.68 -1.48 -12.65
C HIS A 354 18.60 -2.53 -12.95
N GLN A 355 17.39 -2.10 -13.31
CA GLN A 355 16.25 -2.96 -13.66
C GLN A 355 15.87 -3.97 -12.56
N GLN A 356 16.02 -3.56 -11.29
CA GLN A 356 15.76 -4.38 -10.11
C GLN A 356 14.72 -3.72 -9.20
N SER A 357 14.00 -4.52 -8.42
CA SER A 357 13.15 -3.98 -7.36
C SER A 357 14.00 -3.47 -6.19
N CYS A 358 13.53 -2.42 -5.54
CA CYS A 358 14.21 -1.79 -4.41
C CYS A 358 13.22 -1.59 -3.26
N GLY A 359 13.51 -2.19 -2.11
CA GLY A 359 12.83 -1.89 -0.86
C GLY A 359 13.39 -0.60 -0.26
N TRP A 360 12.56 0.16 0.46
CA TRP A 360 13.04 1.35 1.17
C TRP A 360 12.36 1.51 2.52
N MET A 361 13.06 2.15 3.44
CA MET A 361 12.60 2.44 4.78
C MET A 361 13.09 3.81 5.25
N ALA A 362 12.22 4.49 6.01
CA ALA A 362 12.50 5.78 6.59
C ALA A 362 11.75 5.94 7.92
N SER A 363 12.33 6.69 8.84
CA SER A 363 11.65 7.19 10.02
C SER A 363 10.50 8.12 9.63
N TYR A 364 9.42 8.05 10.39
CA TYR A 364 8.23 8.88 10.18
C TYR A 364 7.70 9.34 11.53
N SER A 365 7.80 10.65 11.79
CA SER A 365 7.19 11.25 12.98
C SER A 365 5.96 12.04 12.59
N GLU A 366 4.81 11.67 13.16
CA GLU A 366 3.65 12.56 13.19
C GLU A 366 3.88 13.65 14.23
N LYS A 367 3.50 14.89 13.88
CA LYS A 367 3.45 15.97 14.88
C LYS A 367 2.45 15.54 15.95
N ASN A 368 2.90 15.49 17.22
CA ASN A 368 2.14 15.15 18.43
C ASN A 368 2.04 13.66 18.83
N ILE A 369 2.90 12.77 18.31
CA ILE A 369 3.00 11.38 18.78
C ILE A 369 4.42 11.13 19.29
N GLU A 370 4.58 10.78 20.57
CA GLU A 370 5.88 10.42 21.18
C GLU A 370 6.42 9.05 20.71
N GLN A 371 5.56 8.23 20.09
CA GLN A 371 5.95 6.93 19.54
C GLN A 371 6.66 7.08 18.20
N LYS A 372 7.84 6.45 18.07
CA LYS A 372 8.56 6.35 16.79
C LYS A 372 7.76 5.47 15.83
N ASN A 373 7.30 6.07 14.73
CA ASN A 373 6.71 5.34 13.63
C ASN A 373 7.73 5.27 12.49
N PHE A 374 7.56 4.26 11.64
CA PHE A 374 8.39 4.07 10.47
C PHE A 374 7.50 3.90 9.26
N VAL A 375 8.03 4.22 8.09
CA VAL A 375 7.35 4.01 6.82
C VAL A 375 8.27 3.27 5.88
N THR A 376 7.69 2.33 5.17
CA THR A 376 8.41 1.50 4.20
C THR A 376 7.53 1.25 3.00
N GLY A 377 8.19 0.98 1.87
CA GLY A 377 7.54 0.67 0.62
C GLY A 377 8.50 -0.02 -0.33
N VAL A 378 8.01 -0.26 -1.53
CA VAL A 378 8.78 -0.92 -2.58
C VAL A 378 8.59 -0.20 -3.90
N VAL A 379 9.68 -0.11 -4.65
CA VAL A 379 9.67 0.22 -6.06
C VAL A 379 9.99 -1.06 -6.83
N ALA A 380 9.20 -1.37 -7.84
CA ALA A 380 9.39 -2.54 -8.68
C ALA A 380 8.90 -2.26 -10.10
N HIS A 381 9.11 -3.19 -11.03
CA HIS A 381 8.64 -3.07 -12.41
C HIS A 381 7.14 -2.77 -12.48
N TYR A 382 6.77 -1.83 -13.33
CA TYR A 382 5.38 -1.44 -13.59
C TYR A 382 4.81 -2.22 -14.77
N GLY A 383 3.58 -2.71 -14.63
CA GLY A 383 2.95 -3.58 -15.60
C GLY A 383 3.21 -5.06 -15.29
N LYS A 384 2.29 -5.94 -15.72
CA LYS A 384 2.38 -7.38 -15.44
C LYS A 384 3.61 -7.96 -16.15
N THR A 385 4.51 -8.58 -15.37
CA THR A 385 5.49 -9.57 -15.84
C THR A 385 4.81 -10.79 -16.44
#